data_AF-A0A081NTH5-F1
#
_entry.id   AF-A0A081NTH5-F1
#
_cell.length_a   1.000
_cell.length_b   1.000
_cell.length_c   1.000
_cell.angle_alpha   90.00
_cell.angle_beta   90.00
_cell.angle_gamma   90.00
#
_symmetry.space_group_name_H-M   'P 1'
#
loop_
_entity.id
_entity.type
_entity.pdbx_description
1 polymer ?
#
loop_
_entity_poly.entity_id
_entity_poly.type
_entity_poly.pdbx_seq_one_letter_code
_entity_poly.pdbx_strand_id
1 'polypeptide(L)'
;MEHLDCDVSPLKKELKEQLTEILHSIGQIVSSLDEVNTCLLNEIEHISKRFSKTGALASTYYLNCFLSPYTSKYKEISRSVNHLSLKRQGALIVIQREDNIDSWITPGILLSAEITSSLLESIFVPGSPLHDGAVFIRSDQIVSAANILPLTERTFPNQKLGTRHRAAIGLSERTDALIVVVSEETGKTSFCLNGHLYPFSIPSHV
;
A
#
# COMPACT_ATOMS: atom_id res chain seq x y z
N MET A 1 -23.75 3.02 8.85
CA MET A 1 -22.74 2.01 8.47
C MET A 1 -23.04 1.61 7.04
N GLU A 2 -22.73 2.50 6.09
CA GLU A 2 -22.86 2.17 4.67
C GLU A 2 -21.71 1.22 4.31
N HIS A 3 -22.07 0.08 3.75
CA HIS A 3 -21.12 -0.93 3.31
C HIS A 3 -20.18 -0.31 2.27
N LEU A 4 -18.87 -0.48 2.49
CA LEU A 4 -17.84 -0.26 1.47
C LEU A 4 -18.25 -1.04 0.21
N ASP A 5 -18.82 -0.38 -0.79
CA ASP A 5 -19.24 -1.05 -2.03
C ASP A 5 -18.03 -1.28 -2.95
N CYS A 6 -17.04 -1.98 -2.41
CA CYS A 6 -16.02 -2.64 -3.20
C CYS A 6 -16.47 -4.04 -3.66
N ASP A 7 -17.72 -4.40 -3.32
CA ASP A 7 -18.29 -5.74 -3.40
C ASP A 7 -18.49 -6.19 -4.87
N VAL A 8 -18.62 -5.24 -5.79
CA VAL A 8 -18.88 -5.51 -7.22
C VAL A 8 -17.71 -5.18 -8.17
N SER A 9 -16.50 -4.92 -7.65
CA SER A 9 -15.39 -4.61 -8.55
C SER A 9 -15.01 -5.83 -9.40
N PRO A 10 -14.75 -5.66 -10.72
CA PRO A 10 -14.19 -6.72 -11.57
C PRO A 10 -12.93 -7.36 -10.95
N LEU A 11 -12.14 -6.57 -10.22
CA LEU A 11 -10.95 -7.02 -9.50
C LEU A 11 -11.27 -8.04 -8.41
N LYS A 12 -12.39 -7.89 -7.69
CA LYS A 12 -12.81 -8.86 -6.65
C LYS A 12 -13.14 -10.22 -7.27
N LYS A 13 -13.86 -10.20 -8.40
CA LYS A 13 -14.20 -11.41 -9.15
C LYS A 13 -12.95 -12.09 -9.70
N GLU A 14 -12.08 -11.32 -10.36
CA GLU A 14 -10.81 -11.80 -10.90
C GLU A 14 -9.92 -12.38 -9.80
N LEU A 15 -9.84 -11.72 -8.64
CA LEU A 15 -9.08 -12.22 -7.49
C LEU A 15 -9.62 -13.57 -7.00
N LYS A 16 -10.95 -13.72 -6.91
CA LYS A 16 -11.58 -14.99 -6.53
C LYS A 16 -11.30 -16.09 -7.55
N GLU A 17 -11.38 -15.78 -8.84
CA GLU A 17 -11.07 -16.73 -9.92
C GLU A 17 -9.61 -17.18 -9.85
N GLN A 18 -8.66 -16.25 -9.74
CA GLN A 18 -7.23 -16.56 -9.64
C GLN A 18 -6.89 -17.41 -8.40
N LEU A 19 -7.50 -17.13 -7.25
CA LEU A 19 -7.33 -17.95 -6.04
C LEU A 19 -7.89 -19.37 -6.22
N THR A 20 -9.00 -19.51 -6.93
CA THR A 20 -9.62 -20.81 -7.22
C THR A 20 -8.74 -21.63 -8.17
N GLU A 21 -8.14 -21.00 -9.18
CA GLU A 21 -7.17 -21.64 -10.08
C GLU A 21 -5.93 -22.13 -9.32
N ILE A 22 -5.40 -21.32 -8.39
CA ILE A 22 -4.28 -21.72 -7.53
C ILE A 22 -4.66 -22.95 -6.70
N LEU A 23 -5.84 -22.95 -6.07
CA LEU A 23 -6.32 -24.09 -5.29
C LEU A 23 -6.38 -25.36 -6.14
N HIS A 24 -6.89 -25.27 -7.37
CA HIS A 24 -6.94 -26.40 -8.29
C HIS A 24 -5.53 -26.92 -8.65
N SER A 25 -4.61 -26.01 -9.02
CA SER A 25 -3.23 -26.40 -9.34
C SER A 25 -2.50 -27.04 -8.15
N ILE A 26 -2.71 -26.54 -6.93
CA ILE A 26 -2.15 -27.16 -5.72
C ILE A 26 -2.72 -28.58 -5.54
N GLY A 27 -4.04 -28.77 -5.73
CA GLY A 27 -4.67 -30.09 -5.66
C GLY A 27 -4.09 -31.09 -6.67
N GLN A 28 -3.77 -30.62 -7.88
CA GLN A 28 -3.11 -31.43 -8.91
C GLN A 28 -1.69 -31.83 -8.49
N ILE A 29 -0.88 -30.89 -8.00
CA ILE A 29 0.48 -31.18 -7.49
C ILE A 29 0.43 -32.22 -6.37
N VAL A 30 -0.49 -32.07 -5.41
CA VAL A 30 -0.65 -33.02 -4.29
C VAL A 30 -0.97 -34.41 -4.81
N SER A 31 -1.86 -34.53 -5.79
CA SER A 31 -2.23 -35.82 -6.38
C SER A 31 -1.06 -36.46 -7.15
N SER A 32 -0.26 -35.66 -7.85
CA SER A 32 0.91 -36.15 -8.61
C SER A 32 2.11 -36.53 -7.74
N LEU A 33 2.14 -36.16 -6.46
CA LEU A 33 3.19 -36.60 -5.53
C LEU A 33 3.11 -38.10 -5.23
N ASP A 34 1.94 -38.72 -5.41
CA ASP A 34 1.73 -40.14 -5.16
C ASP A 34 2.22 -41.03 -6.34
N GLU A 35 2.63 -40.42 -7.46
CA GLU A 35 3.08 -41.12 -8.66
C GLU A 35 4.61 -41.34 -8.69
N VAL A 36 5.05 -42.56 -9.02
CA VAL A 36 6.48 -42.88 -9.14
C VAL A 36 7.08 -42.22 -10.40
N ASN A 37 8.19 -41.51 -10.24
CA ASN A 37 8.97 -40.79 -11.28
C ASN A 37 8.46 -39.40 -11.75
N THR A 38 7.63 -38.71 -10.98
CA THR A 38 7.20 -37.35 -11.34
C THR A 38 8.09 -36.26 -10.70
N CYS A 39 8.64 -35.34 -11.50
CA CYS A 39 9.37 -34.16 -11.02
C CYS A 39 8.46 -32.92 -11.06
N LEU A 40 8.19 -32.32 -9.89
CA LEU A 40 7.20 -31.23 -9.74
C LEU A 40 7.83 -29.82 -9.63
N LEU A 41 9.13 -29.68 -9.85
CA LEU A 41 9.83 -28.40 -9.67
C LEU A 41 9.24 -27.28 -10.56
N ASN A 42 8.89 -27.60 -11.80
CA ASN A 42 8.28 -26.63 -12.71
C ASN A 42 6.88 -26.20 -12.22
N GLU A 43 6.06 -27.13 -11.75
CA GLU A 43 4.72 -26.82 -11.22
C GLU A 43 4.79 -25.92 -9.99
N ILE A 44 5.75 -26.19 -9.09
CA ILE A 44 6.01 -25.34 -7.92
C ILE A 44 6.42 -23.92 -8.35
N GLU A 45 7.30 -23.80 -9.36
CA GLU A 45 7.71 -22.49 -9.90
C GLU A 45 6.51 -21.74 -10.52
N HIS A 46 5.67 -22.43 -11.29
CA HIS A 46 4.48 -21.87 -11.90
C HIS A 46 3.48 -21.35 -10.86
N ILE A 47 3.19 -22.15 -9.82
CA ILE A 47 2.29 -21.73 -8.73
C ILE A 47 2.88 -20.55 -7.96
N SER A 48 4.18 -20.55 -7.66
CA SER A 48 4.84 -19.43 -6.98
C SER A 48 4.70 -18.11 -7.76
N LYS A 49 4.92 -18.16 -9.08
CA LYS A 49 4.69 -17.00 -9.97
C LYS A 49 3.23 -16.57 -9.99
N ARG A 50 2.28 -17.51 -10.03
CA ARG A 50 0.84 -17.20 -10.03
C ARG A 50 0.42 -16.56 -8.71
N PHE A 51 0.82 -17.14 -7.58
CA PHE A 51 0.55 -16.59 -6.25
C PHE A 51 1.09 -15.17 -6.10
N SER A 52 2.29 -14.90 -6.61
CA SER A 52 2.88 -13.57 -6.62
C SER A 52 2.03 -12.56 -7.42
N LYS A 53 1.55 -12.95 -8.61
CA LYS A 53 0.64 -12.11 -9.43
C LYS A 53 -0.70 -11.87 -8.72
N THR A 54 -1.29 -12.92 -8.14
CA THR A 54 -2.54 -12.83 -7.38
C THR A 54 -2.38 -11.92 -6.16
N GLY A 55 -1.22 -11.93 -5.49
CA GLY A 55 -0.88 -10.99 -4.42
C GLY A 55 -0.84 -9.53 -4.89
N ALA A 56 -0.32 -9.25 -6.08
CA ALA A 56 -0.32 -7.91 -6.65
C ALA A 56 -1.73 -7.44 -7.06
N LEU A 57 -2.57 -8.36 -7.55
CA LEU A 57 -3.98 -8.10 -7.82
C LEU A 57 -4.74 -7.78 -6.51
N ALA A 58 -4.54 -8.57 -5.46
CA ALA A 58 -5.12 -8.33 -4.14
C ALA A 58 -4.69 -6.97 -3.58
N SER A 59 -3.41 -6.63 -3.71
CA SER A 59 -2.85 -5.34 -3.32
C SER A 59 -3.58 -4.19 -4.01
N THR A 60 -3.77 -4.29 -5.34
CA THR A 60 -4.48 -3.29 -6.15
C THR A 60 -5.95 -3.18 -5.74
N TYR A 61 -6.61 -4.32 -5.54
CA TYR A 61 -8.01 -4.36 -5.09
C TYR A 61 -8.17 -3.65 -3.74
N TYR A 62 -7.43 -4.05 -2.70
CA TYR A 62 -7.59 -3.46 -1.37
C TYR A 62 -7.21 -1.98 -1.33
N LEU A 63 -6.13 -1.56 -1.99
CA LEU A 63 -5.77 -0.14 -2.07
C LEU A 63 -6.87 0.67 -2.74
N ASN A 64 -7.43 0.19 -3.86
CA ASN A 64 -8.53 0.88 -4.53
C ASN A 64 -9.76 0.96 -3.62
N CYS A 65 -10.11 -0.12 -2.92
CA CYS A 65 -11.23 -0.13 -1.97
C CYS A 65 -11.08 0.90 -0.84
N PHE A 66 -9.86 1.03 -0.31
CA PHE A 66 -9.60 1.94 0.80
C PHE A 66 -9.41 3.39 0.36
N LEU A 67 -9.04 3.64 -0.89
CA LEU A 67 -8.79 4.99 -1.40
C LEU A 67 -9.99 5.59 -2.14
N SER A 68 -10.70 4.81 -2.95
CA SER A 68 -11.73 5.34 -3.88
C SER A 68 -12.88 6.09 -3.21
N PRO A 69 -13.33 5.77 -1.98
CA PRO A 69 -14.36 6.57 -1.32
C PRO A 69 -13.87 7.95 -0.87
N TYR A 70 -12.55 8.12 -0.69
CA TYR A 70 -11.95 9.29 -0.06
C TYR A 70 -11.16 10.17 -1.02
N THR A 71 -10.81 9.67 -2.20
CA THR A 71 -10.19 10.45 -3.27
C THR A 71 -10.49 9.86 -4.64
N SER A 72 -10.87 10.71 -5.59
CA SER A 72 -11.00 10.35 -7.01
C SER A 72 -9.63 10.16 -7.69
N LYS A 73 -8.55 10.66 -7.06
CA LYS A 73 -7.17 10.63 -7.57
C LYS A 73 -6.37 9.41 -7.11
N TYR A 74 -7.03 8.36 -6.62
CA TYR A 74 -6.38 7.13 -6.14
C TYR A 74 -5.40 6.50 -7.16
N LYS A 75 -5.66 6.64 -8.46
CA LYS A 75 -4.75 6.17 -9.52
C LYS A 75 -3.42 6.93 -9.54
N GLU A 76 -3.45 8.24 -9.31
CA GLU A 76 -2.23 9.07 -9.25
C GLU A 76 -1.37 8.71 -8.04
N ILE A 77 -2.02 8.43 -6.90
CA ILE A 77 -1.34 7.95 -5.69
C ILE A 77 -0.67 6.61 -5.97
N SER A 78 -1.41 5.61 -6.46
CA SER A 78 -0.88 4.28 -6.80
C SER A 78 0.30 4.36 -7.79
N ARG A 79 0.18 5.19 -8.83
CA ARG A 79 1.24 5.41 -9.81
C ARG A 79 2.51 5.99 -9.18
N SER A 80 2.37 7.04 -8.37
CA SER A 80 3.51 7.65 -7.68
C SER A 80 4.20 6.68 -6.72
N VAL A 81 3.42 5.90 -5.96
CA VAL A 81 3.93 4.90 -5.02
C VAL A 81 4.72 3.83 -5.74
N ASN A 82 4.25 3.37 -6.90
CA ASN A 82 4.98 2.42 -7.74
C ASN A 82 6.32 3.00 -8.22
N HIS A 83 6.33 4.23 -8.73
CA HIS A 83 7.56 4.88 -9.18
C HIS A 83 8.56 5.12 -8.04
N LEU A 84 8.08 5.58 -6.88
CA LEU A 84 8.90 5.80 -5.69
C LEU A 84 9.50 4.47 -5.18
N SER A 85 8.71 3.39 -5.19
CA SER A 85 9.15 2.04 -4.84
C SER A 85 10.29 1.56 -5.76
N LEU A 86 10.13 1.68 -7.08
CA LEU A 86 11.14 1.30 -8.08
C LEU A 86 12.44 2.09 -7.92
N LYS A 87 12.34 3.38 -7.54
CA LYS A 87 13.49 4.26 -7.28
C LYS A 87 14.05 4.13 -5.86
N ARG A 88 13.41 3.34 -4.99
CA ARG A 88 13.69 3.25 -3.53
C ARG A 88 13.71 4.63 -2.85
N GLN A 89 12.78 5.49 -3.25
CA GLN A 89 12.60 6.81 -2.64
C GLN A 89 11.58 6.68 -1.50
N GLY A 90 12.03 7.01 -0.29
CA GLY A 90 11.20 6.93 0.90
C GLY A 90 10.00 7.86 0.83
N ALA A 91 8.82 7.35 1.16
CA ALA A 91 7.60 8.14 1.12
C ALA A 91 6.69 7.81 2.31
N LEU A 92 5.92 8.81 2.73
CA LEU A 92 4.95 8.72 3.81
C LEU A 92 3.75 9.59 3.43
N ILE A 93 2.65 8.96 3.02
CA ILE A 93 1.48 9.64 2.45
C ILE A 93 0.28 9.32 3.33
N VAL A 94 -0.31 10.35 3.92
CA VAL A 94 -1.51 10.25 4.77
C VAL A 94 -2.73 10.65 3.96
N ILE A 95 -3.69 9.75 3.86
CA ILE A 95 -4.99 10.00 3.23
C ILE A 95 -6.02 10.09 4.35
N GLN A 96 -6.57 11.28 4.57
CA GLN A 96 -7.65 11.48 5.52
C GLN A 96 -8.91 10.75 5.04
N ARG A 97 -9.57 10.09 6.00
CA ARG A 97 -10.84 9.39 5.82
C ARG A 97 -11.94 10.12 6.58
N GLU A 98 -12.70 9.45 7.45
CA GLU A 98 -13.80 10.07 8.19
C GLU A 98 -13.28 11.01 9.29
N ASP A 99 -12.20 10.62 9.97
CA ASP A 99 -11.67 11.39 11.08
C ASP A 99 -10.95 12.64 10.58
N ASN A 100 -11.20 13.77 11.23
CA ASN A 100 -10.35 14.95 11.04
C ASN A 100 -8.97 14.67 11.67
N ILE A 101 -7.91 14.77 10.86
CA ILE A 101 -6.55 14.47 11.31
C ILE A 101 -5.73 15.70 11.72
N ASP A 102 -6.25 16.92 11.57
CA ASP A 102 -5.51 18.18 11.79
C ASP A 102 -4.96 18.26 13.23
N SER A 103 -5.69 17.75 14.22
CA SER A 103 -5.28 17.73 15.63
C SER A 103 -4.22 16.67 15.95
N TRP A 104 -3.98 15.72 15.04
CA TRP A 104 -3.06 14.61 15.25
C TRP A 104 -1.72 14.79 14.55
N ILE A 105 -1.63 15.72 13.60
CA ILE A 105 -0.41 16.01 12.85
C ILE A 105 0.14 17.38 13.25
N THR A 106 1.47 17.52 13.28
CA THR A 106 2.07 18.86 13.32
C THR A 106 2.23 19.33 11.87
N PRO A 107 1.55 20.43 11.46
CA PRO A 107 1.58 20.89 10.08
C PRO A 107 2.99 21.25 9.62
N GLY A 108 3.35 20.80 8.43
CA GLY A 108 4.54 21.23 7.72
C GLY A 108 4.26 22.42 6.79
N ILE A 109 4.68 22.30 5.53
CA ILE A 109 4.52 23.35 4.52
C ILE A 109 3.19 23.15 3.79
N LEU A 110 2.32 24.17 3.85
CA LEU A 110 1.05 24.18 3.13
C LEU A 110 1.29 24.27 1.61
N LEU A 111 0.59 23.41 0.85
CA LEU A 111 0.68 23.35 -0.61
C LEU A 111 -0.65 23.67 -1.29
N SER A 112 -1.76 23.13 -0.77
CA SER A 112 -3.11 23.29 -1.36
C SER A 112 -3.14 23.00 -2.87
N ALA A 113 -2.52 21.89 -3.28
CA ALA A 113 -2.31 21.53 -4.68
C ALA A 113 -3.17 20.32 -5.08
N GLU A 114 -3.55 20.21 -6.35
CA GLU A 114 -4.20 19.02 -6.89
C GLU A 114 -3.24 17.81 -6.86
N ILE A 115 -3.77 16.62 -6.54
CA ILE A 115 -2.98 15.39 -6.53
C ILE A 115 -2.60 15.02 -7.97
N THR A 116 -1.30 14.98 -8.24
CA THR A 116 -0.72 14.38 -9.44
C THR A 116 0.42 13.47 -9.04
N SER A 117 0.62 12.38 -9.79
CA SER A 117 1.73 11.45 -9.55
C SER A 117 3.09 12.15 -9.60
N SER A 118 3.28 13.05 -10.56
CA SER A 118 4.52 13.83 -10.70
C SER A 118 4.78 14.76 -9.51
N LEU A 119 3.76 15.39 -8.94
CA LEU A 119 3.93 16.24 -7.76
C LEU A 119 4.29 15.41 -6.53
N LEU A 120 3.62 14.27 -6.31
CA LEU A 120 3.98 13.36 -5.22
C LEU A 120 5.42 12.84 -5.36
N GLU A 121 5.83 12.44 -6.56
CA GLU A 121 7.21 12.03 -6.83
C GLU A 121 8.21 13.16 -6.54
N SER A 122 7.89 14.40 -6.93
CA SER A 122 8.74 15.59 -6.71
C SER A 122 8.93 15.90 -5.23
N ILE A 123 7.85 15.78 -4.43
CA ILE A 123 7.90 16.02 -2.99
C ILE A 123 8.89 15.07 -2.31
N PHE A 124 8.90 13.79 -2.70
CA PHE A 124 9.74 12.76 -2.07
C PHE A 124 11.13 12.60 -2.71
N VAL A 125 11.58 13.55 -3.54
CA VAL A 125 12.96 13.55 -4.04
C VAL A 125 13.93 13.73 -2.86
N PRO A 126 14.89 12.81 -2.64
CA PRO A 126 15.84 12.91 -1.54
C PRO A 126 16.60 14.23 -1.55
N GLY A 127 16.70 14.88 -0.38
CA GLY A 127 17.37 16.17 -0.22
C GLY A 127 16.50 17.40 -0.52
N SER A 128 15.27 17.22 -1.04
CA SER A 128 14.29 18.31 -1.18
C SER A 128 13.83 18.82 0.20
N PRO A 129 13.54 20.12 0.40
CA PRO A 129 12.97 20.60 1.67
C PRO A 129 11.65 19.93 2.08
N LEU A 130 10.92 19.31 1.13
CA LEU A 130 9.60 18.71 1.38
C LEU A 130 9.62 17.19 1.67
N HIS A 131 10.74 16.50 1.42
CA HIS A 131 10.78 15.02 1.45
C HIS A 131 10.82 14.41 2.85
N ASP A 132 11.20 15.21 3.85
CA ASP A 132 11.34 14.77 5.23
C ASP A 132 10.04 15.02 6.00
N GLY A 133 9.33 13.93 6.30
CA GLY A 133 8.00 13.96 6.89
C GLY A 133 6.92 13.40 5.97
N ALA A 134 5.67 13.67 6.32
CA ALA A 134 4.50 13.13 5.65
C ALA A 134 3.87 14.14 4.70
N VAL A 135 3.37 13.63 3.57
CA VAL A 135 2.38 14.32 2.74
C VAL A 135 1.00 14.08 3.33
N PHE A 136 0.22 15.14 3.49
CA PHE A 136 -1.16 15.08 3.93
C PHE A 136 -2.11 15.35 2.75
N ILE A 137 -2.96 14.38 2.45
CA ILE A 137 -4.02 14.43 1.44
C ILE A 137 -5.40 14.47 2.09
N ARG A 138 -6.24 15.37 1.61
CA ARG A 138 -7.68 15.44 1.93
C ARG A 138 -8.45 15.55 0.62
N SER A 139 -9.37 14.61 0.40
CA SER A 139 -10.10 14.51 -0.86
C SER A 139 -9.13 14.46 -2.06
N ASP A 140 -9.25 15.35 -3.03
CA ASP A 140 -8.41 15.37 -4.23
C ASP A 140 -7.23 16.36 -4.16
N GLN A 141 -6.88 16.80 -2.95
CA GLN A 141 -5.84 17.79 -2.72
C GLN A 141 -4.73 17.30 -1.79
N ILE A 142 -3.50 17.64 -2.16
CA ILE A 142 -2.35 17.67 -1.27
C ILE A 142 -2.46 18.95 -0.44
N VAL A 143 -2.83 18.79 0.83
CA VAL A 143 -2.99 19.90 1.78
C VAL A 143 -1.62 20.46 2.15
N SER A 144 -0.71 19.59 2.58
CA SER A 144 0.62 19.97 3.04
C SER A 144 1.63 18.83 2.86
N ALA A 145 2.92 19.17 2.90
CA ALA A 145 4.04 18.23 2.94
C ALA A 145 4.94 18.51 4.14
N ALA A 146 5.92 17.64 4.39
CA ALA A 146 6.82 17.71 5.54
C ALA A 146 6.10 17.75 6.91
N ASN A 147 4.94 17.12 7.02
CA ASN A 147 4.19 17.04 8.27
C ASN A 147 4.84 16.03 9.23
N ILE A 148 4.78 16.31 10.53
CA ILE A 148 5.27 15.38 11.57
C ILE A 148 4.08 14.61 12.13
N LEU A 149 4.20 13.28 12.16
CA LEU A 149 3.18 12.37 12.68
C LEU A 149 3.58 11.79 14.05
N PRO A 150 2.62 11.40 14.89
CA PRO A 150 2.90 10.67 16.13
C PRO A 150 3.51 9.30 15.81
N LEU A 151 4.52 8.90 16.58
CA LEU A 151 5.12 7.57 16.46
C LEU A 151 4.37 6.58 17.36
N THR A 152 4.23 5.34 16.91
CA THR A 152 3.76 4.25 17.77
C THR A 152 4.78 3.95 18.87
N GLU A 153 4.27 3.65 20.07
CA GLU A 153 5.07 3.17 21.21
C GLU A 153 5.21 1.63 21.23
N ARG A 154 4.48 0.93 20.35
CA ARG A 154 4.53 -0.53 20.28
C ARG A 154 5.90 -1.01 19.80
N THR A 155 6.36 -2.09 20.42
CA THR A 155 7.60 -2.79 20.05
C THR A 155 7.30 -3.93 19.09
N PHE A 156 8.10 -4.05 18.02
CA PHE A 156 7.96 -5.10 17.01
C PHE A 156 9.23 -5.98 16.99
N PRO A 157 9.35 -6.99 17.88
CA PRO A 157 10.60 -7.74 18.07
C PRO A 157 11.09 -8.47 16.82
N ASN A 158 10.18 -8.84 15.92
CA ASN A 158 10.49 -9.59 14.70
C ASN A 158 10.55 -8.71 13.44
N GLN A 159 10.44 -7.38 13.56
CA GLN A 159 10.42 -6.48 12.41
C GLN A 159 11.33 -5.26 12.64
N LYS A 160 12.23 -5.00 11.69
CA LYS A 160 13.00 -3.76 11.65
C LYS A 160 12.14 -2.67 11.00
N LEU A 161 11.53 -1.82 11.82
CA LEU A 161 10.69 -0.71 11.36
C LEU A 161 11.43 0.62 11.49
N GLY A 162 11.59 1.33 10.37
CA GLY A 162 12.10 2.70 10.36
C GLY A 162 11.10 3.73 10.91
N THR A 163 11.55 4.98 11.04
CA THR A 163 10.74 6.09 11.58
C THR A 163 9.45 6.34 10.80
N ARG A 164 9.48 6.30 9.45
CA ARG A 164 8.28 6.44 8.60
C ARG A 164 7.24 5.35 8.88
N HIS A 165 7.66 4.10 9.09
CA HIS A 165 6.74 3.01 9.42
C HIS A 165 6.12 3.23 10.80
N ARG A 166 6.92 3.62 11.79
CA ARG A 166 6.43 3.91 13.15
C ARG A 166 5.47 5.10 13.18
N ALA A 167 5.73 6.13 12.36
CA ALA A 167 4.86 7.28 12.17
C ALA A 167 3.51 6.88 11.54
N ALA A 168 3.55 6.04 10.51
CA ALA A 168 2.34 5.54 9.86
C ALA A 168 1.49 4.70 10.82
N ILE A 169 2.11 3.79 11.58
CA ILE A 169 1.40 3.00 12.60
C ILE A 169 0.81 3.93 13.66
N GLY A 170 1.61 4.85 14.21
CA GLY A 170 1.19 5.73 15.30
C GLY A 170 0.02 6.65 14.96
N LEU A 171 -0.05 7.15 13.72
CA LEU A 171 -1.22 7.91 13.27
C LEU A 171 -2.45 7.00 13.05
N SER A 172 -2.26 5.82 12.43
CA SER A 172 -3.35 4.87 12.18
C SER A 172 -3.93 4.24 13.46
N GLU A 173 -3.22 4.32 14.60
CA GLU A 173 -3.73 3.89 15.91
C GLU A 173 -4.75 4.89 16.51
N ARG A 174 -4.72 6.13 16.03
CA ARG A 174 -5.46 7.27 16.61
C ARG A 174 -6.57 7.78 15.70
N THR A 175 -6.55 7.38 14.44
CA THR A 175 -7.46 7.86 13.39
C THR A 175 -7.77 6.72 12.43
N ASP A 176 -8.86 6.85 11.69
CA ASP A 176 -9.19 5.95 10.59
C ASP A 176 -8.39 6.20 9.30
N ALA A 177 -7.44 7.14 9.30
CA ALA A 177 -6.66 7.49 8.12
C ALA A 177 -5.88 6.29 7.55
N LEU A 178 -5.76 6.26 6.22
CA LEU A 178 -4.91 5.31 5.52
C LEU A 178 -3.54 5.95 5.30
N ILE A 179 -2.46 5.32 5.76
CA ILE A 179 -1.11 5.86 5.60
C ILE A 179 -0.27 4.93 4.74
N VAL A 180 0.12 5.38 3.54
CA VAL A 180 1.00 4.64 2.63
C VAL A 180 2.46 4.96 2.93
N VAL A 181 3.30 3.93 2.96
CA VAL A 181 4.73 4.00 3.23
C VAL A 181 5.51 3.32 2.12
N VAL A 182 6.56 3.99 1.64
CA VAL A 182 7.60 3.40 0.79
C VAL A 182 8.91 3.41 1.58
N SER A 183 9.54 2.25 1.72
CA SER A 183 10.84 2.11 2.39
C SER A 183 11.95 2.68 1.51
N GLU A 184 12.74 3.63 2.03
CA GLU A 184 13.94 4.13 1.34
C GLU A 184 15.07 3.09 1.25
N GLU A 185 15.13 2.17 2.22
CA GLU A 185 16.16 1.13 2.25
C GLU A 185 15.88 0.01 1.23
N THR A 186 14.61 -0.37 1.07
CA THR A 186 14.24 -1.59 0.35
C THR A 186 13.31 -1.37 -0.84
N GLY A 187 12.68 -0.19 -0.95
CA GLY A 187 11.60 0.06 -1.90
C GLY A 187 10.28 -0.64 -1.57
N LYS A 188 10.23 -1.45 -0.50
CA LYS A 188 9.00 -2.16 -0.10
C LYS A 188 7.89 -1.17 0.22
N THR A 189 6.71 -1.48 -0.29
CA THR A 189 5.50 -0.71 -0.10
C THR A 189 4.61 -1.34 0.95
N SER A 190 4.02 -0.50 1.79
CA SER A 190 3.08 -0.93 2.83
C SER A 190 2.07 0.17 3.10
N PHE A 191 0.91 -0.18 3.64
CA PHE A 191 -0.01 0.80 4.21
C PHE A 191 -0.29 0.47 5.67
N CYS A 192 -0.60 1.50 6.45
CA CYS A 192 -1.09 1.38 7.82
C CYS A 192 -2.56 1.75 7.88
N LEU A 193 -3.33 0.92 8.57
CA LEU A 193 -4.74 1.14 8.86
C LEU A 193 -5.07 0.51 10.22
N ASN A 194 -5.75 1.26 11.09
CA ASN A 194 -6.15 0.79 12.43
C ASN A 194 -5.00 0.18 13.25
N GLY A 195 -3.81 0.77 13.18
CA GLY A 195 -2.62 0.30 13.91
C GLY A 195 -1.96 -0.97 13.36
N HIS A 196 -2.34 -1.41 12.17
CA HIS A 196 -1.76 -2.58 11.49
C HIS A 196 -1.01 -2.17 10.23
N LEU A 197 0.17 -2.76 10.02
CA LEU A 197 1.00 -2.59 8.84
C LEU A 197 0.73 -3.74 7.85
N TYR A 198 0.35 -3.41 6.62
CA TYR A 198 0.06 -4.37 5.56
C TYR A 198 1.04 -4.18 4.40
N PRO A 199 1.92 -5.15 4.11
CA PRO A 199 2.75 -5.09 2.92
C PRO A 199 1.88 -5.30 1.67
N PHE A 200 2.22 -4.61 0.59
CA PHE A 200 1.56 -4.78 -0.69
C PHE A 200 2.57 -4.62 -1.83
N SER A 201 2.19 -5.04 -3.03
CA SER A 201 2.99 -4.86 -4.25
C SER A 201 2.09 -4.35 -5.37
N ILE A 202 2.50 -3.28 -6.05
CA ILE A 202 1.79 -2.78 -7.24
C ILE A 202 2.37 -3.49 -8.47
N PRO A 203 1.54 -3.98 -9.40
CA PRO A 203 2.05 -4.52 -10.66
C PRO A 203 2.85 -3.47 -11.42
N SER A 204 3.98 -3.87 -12.02
CA SER A 204 4.84 -2.98 -12.82
C SER A 204 4.19 -2.42 -14.10
N HIS A 205 2.97 -2.87 -14.43
CA HIS A 205 2.22 -2.53 -15.64
C HIS A 205 0.78 -2.14 -15.27
N VAL A 206 0.60 -0.94 -14.71
CA VAL A 206 -0.70 -0.24 -14.65
C VAL A 206 -0.52 1.16 -15.21
#